data_AF-A0A8J5LMW4-F1
#
_entry.id   AF-A0A8J5LMW4-F1
#
_cell.length_a   1.000
_cell.length_b   1.000
_cell.length_c   1.000
_cell.angle_alpha   90.00
_cell.angle_beta   90.00
_cell.angle_gamma   90.00
#
_symmetry.space_group_name_H-M   'P 1'
#
loop_
_entity.id
_entity.type
_entity.pdbx_description
1 polymer ?
#
loop_
_entity_poly.entity_id
_entity_poly.type
_entity_poly.pdbx_seq_one_letter_code
_entity_poly.pdbx_strand_id
1 'polypeptide(L)'
;MQIDLLQCNPGQNFSILISLCILWNQAAMSNKPEEAKDGDLFYDHLNDRDELWFDFIADTGDGGNSSYAVARLLAQPSIQIKSSNSICVLPRGDLLLIGGDLAYPNPSAFTYERRFFSPFECALQPPPWYKSEHIAFNKPEVPYGISELRQYDGPQCFLIPGNHVTVNAVLSILSFLARETKIDFRTIFTSTDWFDGLHTFMRYICHKSWLGGWLLPQKKSYFALQLPKGWWVFGLDLALHCDIDVYQFKFFAELCKNKVGENDSVIVMTHEPNWLLDWYWNETTGKNTSHLIREYLKGRCKLRMAGDLHHYMRHTVILPSSKKSVHAQHLLVNGCGGAFLHPTHVFQDFKEYDGAFYERRATYPSFDDSSKIALGNILKFRKKNWQFDIIGGIIYFILVFSTFPQCNVVQILQEDSWAGRIKSFLFRMFNAFVYMLQHSYVSSAGTLILILSSYSFVPAKLSRRRRALLGFVHVFAHMVASFILMLLLELGIEMCIRNHLLATSGA
;
A
#
# COMPACT_ATOMS: atom_id res chain seq x y z
N MET A 1 -5.87 22.62 21.69
CA MET A 1 -5.99 21.28 21.11
C MET A 1 -4.60 20.66 21.10
N GLN A 2 -4.30 19.83 22.08
CA GLN A 2 -3.06 19.04 22.07
C GLN A 2 -3.40 17.75 21.33
N ILE A 3 -3.17 17.74 20.02
CA ILE A 3 -3.15 16.47 19.29
C ILE A 3 -1.84 15.80 19.73
N ASP A 4 -1.87 15.07 20.85
CA ASP A 4 -0.75 14.26 21.31
C ASP A 4 -0.60 13.05 20.39
N LEU A 5 -0.10 13.30 19.18
CA LEU A 5 0.42 12.26 18.30
C LEU A 5 1.71 11.73 18.92
N LEU A 6 1.56 10.85 19.90
CA LEU A 6 2.66 10.18 20.55
C LEU A 6 3.35 9.26 19.54
N GLN A 7 4.46 9.74 18.98
CA GLN A 7 5.42 8.86 18.34
C GLN A 7 6.27 8.20 19.42
N CYS A 8 6.28 6.87 19.43
CA CYS A 8 7.35 6.13 20.08
C CYS A 8 8.69 6.46 19.39
N ASN A 9 9.72 6.72 20.18
CA ASN A 9 11.08 6.93 19.68
C ASN A 9 11.49 5.75 18.78
N PRO A 10 12.08 5.99 17.59
CA PRO A 10 12.33 4.96 16.57
C PRO A 10 13.38 3.89 16.93
N GLY A 11 13.91 3.90 18.16
CA GLY A 11 15.00 3.03 18.59
C GLY A 11 14.62 1.78 19.38
N GLN A 12 13.37 1.60 19.83
CA GLN A 12 13.01 0.47 20.69
C GLN A 12 11.59 -0.06 20.41
N ASN A 13 11.52 -1.29 19.88
CA ASN A 13 10.36 -2.17 19.71
C ASN A 13 9.08 -1.56 19.08
N PHE A 14 8.80 -2.04 17.86
CA PHE A 14 7.57 -1.86 17.05
C PHE A 14 6.31 -1.49 17.84
N SER A 15 5.93 -0.22 17.84
CA SER A 15 4.60 0.26 18.23
C SER A 15 4.36 1.64 17.59
N ILE A 16 3.88 1.67 16.35
CA ILE A 16 3.37 2.88 15.70
C ILE A 16 1.86 2.79 15.78
N LEU A 17 1.33 3.01 16.98
CA LEU A 17 -0.08 3.30 17.18
C LEU A 17 -0.25 4.81 17.19
N ILE A 18 -1.30 5.28 16.52
CA ILE A 18 -1.76 6.66 16.66
C ILE A 18 -3.02 6.60 17.50
N SER A 19 -2.87 6.81 18.80
CA SER A 19 -4.00 7.02 19.71
C SER A 19 -4.20 8.53 19.85
N LEU A 20 -5.42 8.99 19.57
CA LEU A 20 -5.80 10.39 19.64
C LEU A 20 -6.86 10.59 20.72
N CYS A 21 -6.63 11.57 21.59
CA CYS A 21 -7.55 11.96 22.66
C CYS A 21 -8.22 13.29 22.36
N ILE A 22 -9.54 13.36 22.52
CA ILE A 22 -10.32 14.59 22.43
C ILE A 22 -10.70 15.03 23.86
N LEU A 23 -10.05 16.09 24.39
CA LEU A 23 -10.25 16.62 25.75
C LEU A 23 -10.96 17.99 25.79
N TRP A 24 -11.65 18.25 26.90
CA TRP A 24 -12.50 19.42 27.16
C TRP A 24 -11.73 20.76 27.33
N ASN A 25 -12.21 21.83 26.66
CA ASN A 25 -12.19 23.22 27.17
C ASN A 25 -13.34 24.04 26.56
N GLN A 26 -13.96 24.90 27.37
CA GLN A 26 -15.36 25.38 27.28
C GLN A 26 -15.88 26.01 25.96
N ALA A 27 -17.21 25.82 25.80
CA ALA A 27 -18.25 26.63 25.12
C ALA A 27 -18.63 26.32 23.65
N ALA A 28 -19.80 25.69 23.45
CA ALA A 28 -20.97 26.23 22.71
C ALA A 28 -22.12 25.19 22.64
N MET A 29 -23.37 25.68 22.72
CA MET A 29 -24.63 24.92 22.73
C MET A 29 -25.06 24.45 21.32
N SER A 30 -25.74 23.30 21.20
CA SER A 30 -26.32 22.81 19.94
C SER A 30 -27.85 22.67 20.02
N ASN A 31 -28.56 23.31 19.08
CA ASN A 31 -29.97 23.05 18.76
C ASN A 31 -30.08 21.86 17.79
N LYS A 32 -31.10 21.00 17.98
CA LYS A 32 -31.44 19.88 17.08
C LYS A 32 -32.31 20.33 15.91
N PRO A 33 -32.06 19.83 14.69
CA PRO A 33 -33.12 19.69 13.68
C PRO A 33 -33.26 18.26 13.13
N GLU A 34 -34.51 17.95 12.75
CA GLU A 34 -35.09 16.68 12.31
C GLU A 34 -34.50 16.04 11.04
N GLU A 35 -34.81 14.74 10.91
CA GLU A 35 -34.23 13.72 10.05
C GLU A 35 -34.75 13.74 8.59
N ALA A 36 -33.82 13.68 7.64
CA ALA A 36 -34.06 13.12 6.31
C ALA A 36 -33.50 11.69 6.26
N LYS A 37 -34.03 10.84 5.36
CA LYS A 37 -33.68 9.41 5.17
C LYS A 37 -32.21 9.18 4.79
N ASP A 38 -31.32 9.39 5.75
CA ASP A 38 -29.85 9.41 5.67
C ASP A 38 -29.21 8.63 6.84
N GLY A 39 -30.04 7.95 7.64
CA GLY A 39 -29.66 7.29 8.91
C GLY A 39 -28.70 6.10 8.78
N ASP A 40 -28.37 5.66 7.57
CA ASP A 40 -27.43 4.56 7.34
C ASP A 40 -25.96 5.02 7.16
N LEU A 41 -25.75 6.31 6.91
CA LEU A 41 -24.43 6.91 6.64
C LEU A 41 -23.94 7.82 7.76
N PHE A 42 -24.87 8.39 8.52
CA PHE A 42 -24.59 9.30 9.62
C PHE A 42 -24.73 8.60 10.98
N TYR A 43 -23.70 8.71 11.81
CA TYR A 43 -23.62 8.08 13.13
C TYR A 43 -23.31 9.16 14.18
N ASP A 44 -24.17 9.33 15.18
CA ASP A 44 -24.04 10.38 16.22
C ASP A 44 -24.02 9.82 17.65
N HIS A 45 -24.03 8.49 17.79
CA HIS A 45 -24.17 7.79 19.06
C HIS A 45 -23.00 8.02 20.03
N LEU A 46 -21.86 8.51 19.54
CA LEU A 46 -20.69 8.85 20.38
C LEU A 46 -20.68 10.31 20.84
N ASN A 47 -21.52 11.19 20.28
CA ASN A 47 -21.44 12.64 20.48
C ASN A 47 -21.60 13.08 21.94
N ASP A 48 -22.38 12.34 22.73
CA ASP A 48 -22.69 12.71 24.13
C ASP A 48 -21.60 12.28 25.11
N ARG A 49 -20.54 11.59 24.66
CA ARG A 49 -19.42 11.20 25.52
C ARG A 49 -18.62 12.44 25.95
N ASP A 50 -18.06 12.40 27.15
CA ASP A 50 -17.21 13.49 27.64
C ASP A 50 -15.82 13.47 27.03
N GLU A 51 -15.28 12.28 26.84
CA GLU A 51 -13.97 11.98 26.30
C GLU A 51 -14.09 10.78 25.35
N LEU A 52 -13.26 10.74 24.32
CA LEU A 52 -13.18 9.60 23.41
C LEU A 52 -11.73 9.40 22.97
N TRP A 53 -11.26 8.17 23.11
CA TRP A 53 -10.01 7.70 22.55
C TRP A 53 -10.29 6.91 21.28
N PHE A 54 -9.52 7.17 20.23
CA PHE A 54 -9.59 6.37 19.02
C PHE A 54 -8.20 6.06 18.48
N ASP A 55 -8.11 4.92 17.80
CA ASP A 55 -6.91 4.43 17.15
C ASP A 55 -7.10 4.45 15.62
N PHE A 56 -6.04 4.79 14.88
CA PHE A 56 -6.03 4.70 13.42
C PHE A 56 -4.90 3.80 12.92
N ILE A 57 -5.23 2.85 12.05
CA ILE A 57 -4.27 2.00 11.34
C ILE A 57 -4.66 1.86 9.87
N ALA A 58 -3.70 1.53 9.02
CA ALA A 58 -3.98 1.16 7.64
C ALA A 58 -3.00 0.10 7.13
N ASP A 59 -3.36 -0.54 6.03
CA ASP A 59 -2.53 -1.53 5.33
C ASP A 59 -2.22 -2.77 6.18
N THR A 60 -3.29 -3.47 6.53
CA THR A 60 -3.25 -4.71 7.32
C THR A 60 -3.17 -5.97 6.43
N GLY A 61 -3.28 -5.79 5.11
CA GLY A 61 -3.58 -6.85 4.16
C GLY A 61 -2.56 -7.96 3.95
N ASP A 62 -1.30 -7.77 4.35
CA ASP A 62 -0.30 -8.86 4.32
C ASP A 62 -0.63 -9.97 5.34
N GLY A 63 -1.38 -9.61 6.39
CA GLY A 63 -1.83 -10.49 7.45
C GLY A 63 -0.72 -11.17 8.24
N GLY A 64 -1.08 -12.24 8.97
CA GLY A 64 -0.13 -13.06 9.70
C GLY A 64 0.45 -12.38 10.95
N ASN A 65 1.72 -12.67 11.26
CA ASN A 65 2.32 -12.29 12.54
C ASN A 65 2.50 -10.78 12.71
N SER A 66 2.79 -10.03 11.64
CA SER A 66 2.98 -8.58 11.70
C SER A 66 1.66 -7.87 11.98
N SER A 67 0.60 -8.17 11.22
CA SER A 67 -0.74 -7.62 11.46
C SER A 67 -1.28 -8.05 12.84
N TYR A 68 -1.04 -9.30 13.26
CA TYR A 68 -1.39 -9.77 14.59
C TYR A 68 -0.67 -9.00 15.71
N ALA A 69 0.62 -8.68 15.55
CA ALA A 69 1.36 -7.92 16.55
C ALA A 69 0.76 -6.52 16.75
N VAL A 70 0.36 -5.85 15.65
CA VAL A 70 -0.31 -4.54 15.72
C VAL A 70 -1.71 -4.67 16.30
N ALA A 71 -2.51 -5.63 15.85
CA ALA A 71 -3.86 -5.90 16.38
C ALA A 71 -3.82 -6.22 17.88
N ARG A 72 -2.82 -6.97 18.34
CA ARG A 72 -2.63 -7.29 19.76
C ARG A 72 -2.35 -6.05 20.61
N LEU A 73 -1.59 -5.08 20.08
CA LEU A 73 -1.37 -3.81 20.76
C LEU A 73 -2.67 -3.02 20.86
N LEU A 74 -3.42 -2.90 19.75
CA LEU A 74 -4.74 -2.26 19.70
C LEU A 74 -5.76 -2.92 20.65
N ALA A 75 -5.64 -4.22 20.91
CA ALA A 75 -6.53 -4.94 21.82
C ALA A 75 -6.24 -4.68 23.31
N GLN A 76 -5.03 -4.24 23.66
CA GLN A 76 -4.65 -4.07 25.06
C GLN A 76 -5.53 -3.00 25.74
N PRO A 77 -6.01 -3.23 26.97
CA PRO A 77 -6.78 -2.22 27.72
C PRO A 77 -6.00 -0.91 27.93
N SER A 78 -4.68 -1.02 28.02
CA SER A 78 -3.78 0.12 28.09
C SER A 78 -2.41 -0.23 27.52
N ILE A 79 -1.74 0.74 26.91
CA ILE A 79 -0.37 0.62 26.40
C ILE A 79 0.55 1.56 27.18
N GLN A 80 1.67 1.04 27.66
CA GLN A 80 2.71 1.85 28.29
C GLN A 80 3.72 2.30 27.24
N ILE A 81 3.87 3.60 27.07
CA ILE A 81 4.81 4.22 26.15
C ILE A 81 5.91 4.90 26.96
N LYS A 82 7.15 4.56 26.67
CA LYS A 82 8.31 5.22 27.26
C LYS A 82 8.70 6.42 26.41
N SER A 83 8.33 7.62 26.86
CA SER A 83 8.88 8.88 26.36
C SER A 83 10.18 9.20 27.10
N SER A 84 11.03 10.04 26.54
CA SER A 84 12.46 10.22 26.87
C SER A 84 12.78 10.27 28.38
N ASN A 85 11.86 10.79 29.21
CA ASN A 85 11.99 10.85 30.67
C ASN A 85 10.72 10.43 31.44
N SER A 86 9.70 9.85 30.80
CA SER A 86 8.42 9.53 31.44
C SER A 86 7.74 8.31 30.82
N ILE A 87 7.03 7.54 31.64
CA ILE A 87 6.15 6.47 31.18
C ILE A 87 4.75 7.08 31.05
N CYS A 88 4.22 7.12 29.83
CA CYS A 88 2.85 7.50 29.55
C CYS A 88 2.03 6.23 29.41
N VAL A 89 0.86 6.18 30.05
CA VAL A 89 -0.09 5.06 29.90
C VAL A 89 -1.25 5.56 29.07
N LEU A 90 -1.46 4.96 27.90
CA LEU A 90 -2.60 5.27 27.04
C LEU A 90 -3.67 4.20 27.20
N PRO A 91 -4.95 4.57 27.34
CA PRO A 91 -6.03 3.59 27.28
C PRO A 91 -6.19 3.08 25.84
N ARG A 92 -6.89 1.96 25.70
CA ARG A 92 -7.38 1.49 24.40
C ARG A 92 -8.32 2.50 23.77
N GLY A 93 -8.28 2.67 22.45
CA GLY A 93 -9.35 3.35 21.74
C GLY A 93 -10.70 2.65 21.90
N ASP A 94 -11.75 3.42 22.20
CA ASP A 94 -13.15 2.97 22.09
C ASP A 94 -13.57 2.84 20.63
N LEU A 95 -12.88 3.56 19.75
CA LEU A 95 -13.11 3.58 18.31
C LEU A 95 -11.82 3.21 17.56
N LEU A 96 -11.91 2.21 16.69
CA LEU A 96 -10.85 1.84 15.75
C LEU A 96 -11.23 2.29 14.34
N LEU A 97 -10.34 3.03 13.68
CA LEU A 97 -10.48 3.46 12.30
C LEU A 97 -9.45 2.72 11.44
N ILE A 98 -9.91 1.99 10.42
CA ILE A 98 -9.01 1.21 9.54
C ILE A 98 -9.12 1.67 8.09
N GLY A 99 -8.00 2.13 7.54
CA GLY A 99 -7.87 2.54 6.14
C GLY A 99 -6.94 1.64 5.33
N GLY A 100 -6.63 2.07 4.11
CA GLY A 100 -5.70 1.36 3.22
C GLY A 100 -6.18 -0.05 2.84
N ASP A 101 -5.23 -0.90 2.46
CA ASP A 101 -5.56 -2.23 1.95
C ASP A 101 -5.79 -3.26 3.08
N LEU A 102 -6.98 -3.86 3.07
CA LEU A 102 -7.40 -4.82 4.10
C LEU A 102 -6.90 -6.25 3.85
N ALA A 103 -6.66 -6.63 2.59
CA ALA A 103 -6.29 -8.01 2.24
C ALA A 103 -5.51 -8.10 0.90
N TYR A 104 -4.35 -8.74 0.92
CA TYR A 104 -3.52 -9.04 -0.26
C TYR A 104 -3.50 -10.54 -0.61
N PRO A 105 -3.20 -10.90 -1.88
CA PRO A 105 -2.96 -10.01 -3.03
C PRO A 105 -4.24 -9.55 -3.75
N ASN A 106 -5.38 -10.15 -3.42
CA ASN A 106 -6.68 -9.83 -3.97
C ASN A 106 -7.76 -9.92 -2.88
N PRO A 107 -8.85 -9.15 -3.01
CA PRO A 107 -10.00 -9.28 -2.12
C PRO A 107 -10.73 -10.59 -2.44
N SER A 108 -10.75 -11.51 -1.49
CA SER A 108 -11.51 -12.75 -1.60
C SER A 108 -11.97 -13.16 -0.20
N ALA A 109 -12.94 -14.06 -0.15
CA ALA A 109 -13.35 -14.68 1.11
C ALA A 109 -12.15 -15.24 1.90
N PHE A 110 -11.27 -15.97 1.21
CA PHE A 110 -10.11 -16.58 1.82
C PHE A 110 -9.11 -15.55 2.37
N THR A 111 -8.81 -14.50 1.60
CA THR A 111 -7.84 -13.49 2.01
C THR A 111 -8.39 -12.61 3.12
N TYR A 112 -9.66 -12.20 3.09
CA TYR A 112 -10.28 -11.47 4.19
C TYR A 112 -10.27 -12.30 5.48
N GLU A 113 -10.72 -13.55 5.44
CA GLU A 113 -10.76 -14.39 6.65
C GLU A 113 -9.34 -14.63 7.21
N ARG A 114 -8.41 -15.05 6.36
CA ARG A 114 -7.08 -15.47 6.81
C ARG A 114 -6.12 -14.31 7.08
N ARG A 115 -6.20 -13.23 6.30
CA ARG A 115 -5.25 -12.10 6.36
C ARG A 115 -5.77 -10.95 7.20
N PHE A 116 -7.08 -10.72 7.22
CA PHE A 116 -7.69 -9.61 7.92
C PHE A 116 -8.37 -10.05 9.22
N PHE A 117 -9.39 -10.89 9.17
CA PHE A 117 -10.18 -11.25 10.37
C PHE A 117 -9.37 -12.05 11.39
N SER A 118 -8.69 -13.13 10.96
CA SER A 118 -8.00 -14.04 11.87
C SER A 118 -6.98 -13.33 12.80
N PRO A 119 -6.11 -12.41 12.33
CA PRO A 119 -5.24 -11.64 13.23
C PRO A 119 -6.00 -10.82 14.29
N PHE A 120 -7.12 -10.18 13.95
CA PHE A 120 -7.89 -9.36 14.88
C PHE A 120 -8.69 -10.21 15.86
N GLU A 121 -9.29 -11.31 15.40
CA GLU A 121 -9.99 -12.27 16.26
C GLU A 121 -9.05 -12.96 17.26
N CYS A 122 -7.81 -13.24 16.84
CA CYS A 122 -6.79 -13.76 17.76
C CYS A 122 -6.32 -12.71 18.77
N ALA A 123 -6.35 -11.43 18.40
CA ALA A 123 -5.90 -10.33 19.26
C ALA A 123 -6.96 -9.94 20.31
N LEU A 124 -8.22 -9.84 19.89
CA LEU A 124 -9.37 -9.58 20.74
C LEU A 124 -10.50 -10.50 20.29
N GLN A 125 -10.83 -11.49 21.13
CA GLN A 125 -11.81 -12.50 20.76
C GLN A 125 -13.22 -11.90 20.57
N PRO A 126 -13.97 -12.37 19.56
CA PRO A 126 -15.35 -11.94 19.38
C PRO A 126 -16.25 -12.44 20.52
N PRO A 127 -17.47 -11.89 20.65
CA PRO A 127 -18.42 -12.36 21.64
C PRO A 127 -18.73 -13.86 21.48
N PRO A 128 -19.05 -14.60 22.56
CA PRO A 128 -19.26 -16.05 22.51
C PRO A 128 -20.37 -16.54 21.56
N TRP A 129 -21.32 -15.68 21.22
CA TRP A 129 -22.42 -15.98 20.29
C TRP A 129 -22.10 -15.60 18.83
N TYR A 130 -20.92 -15.04 18.56
CA TYR A 130 -20.48 -14.76 17.20
C TYR A 130 -20.35 -16.06 16.40
N LYS A 131 -20.84 -16.03 15.16
CA LYS A 131 -20.66 -17.11 14.19
C LYS A 131 -20.04 -16.52 12.93
N SER A 132 -18.99 -17.15 12.41
CA SER A 132 -18.24 -16.67 11.24
C SER A 132 -19.11 -16.49 10.00
N GLU A 133 -20.10 -17.36 9.84
CA GLU A 133 -21.03 -17.42 8.71
C GLU A 133 -22.27 -16.52 8.89
N HIS A 134 -22.42 -15.87 10.04
CA HIS A 134 -23.56 -15.00 10.32
C HIS A 134 -23.53 -13.75 9.44
N ILE A 135 -24.68 -13.46 8.82
CA ILE A 135 -24.91 -12.26 8.03
C ILE A 135 -25.93 -11.43 8.78
N ALA A 136 -25.53 -10.21 9.15
CA ALA A 136 -26.38 -9.27 9.84
C ALA A 136 -27.53 -8.81 8.94
N PHE A 137 -28.75 -9.15 9.31
CA PHE A 137 -29.93 -8.70 8.57
C PHE A 137 -30.25 -7.24 8.89
N ASN A 138 -30.16 -6.86 10.16
CA ASN A 138 -30.40 -5.50 10.65
C ASN A 138 -29.19 -5.02 11.43
N LYS A 139 -28.41 -4.10 10.85
CA LYS A 139 -27.30 -3.45 11.56
C LYS A 139 -27.73 -2.15 12.26
N PRO A 140 -27.07 -1.78 13.37
CA PRO A 140 -26.05 -2.54 14.09
C PRO A 140 -26.66 -3.68 14.94
N GLU A 141 -26.05 -4.87 14.93
CA GLU A 141 -26.46 -5.97 15.82
C GLU A 141 -25.76 -5.85 17.18
N VAL A 142 -26.34 -5.01 18.05
CA VAL A 142 -25.88 -4.82 19.41
C VAL A 142 -26.10 -6.08 20.28
N PRO A 143 -25.28 -6.30 21.33
CA PRO A 143 -25.46 -7.40 22.28
C PRO A 143 -26.84 -7.47 22.95
N TYR A 144 -27.22 -8.66 23.44
CA TYR A 144 -28.47 -8.85 24.19
C TYR A 144 -28.53 -7.92 25.41
N GLY A 145 -29.69 -7.30 25.63
CA GLY A 145 -29.93 -6.33 26.71
C GLY A 145 -29.63 -4.88 26.32
N ILE A 146 -29.10 -4.64 25.12
CA ILE A 146 -28.90 -3.31 24.55
C ILE A 146 -29.92 -3.09 23.43
N SER A 147 -30.67 -1.99 23.48
CA SER A 147 -31.66 -1.66 22.45
C SER A 147 -31.11 -0.73 21.37
N GLU A 148 -30.16 0.13 21.73
CA GLU A 148 -29.62 1.17 20.85
C GLU A 148 -28.08 1.18 20.87
N LEU A 149 -27.47 1.53 19.74
CA LEU A 149 -26.01 1.64 19.63
C LEU A 149 -25.41 2.65 20.63
N ARG A 150 -26.17 3.68 21.02
CA ARG A 150 -25.77 4.69 22.01
C ARG A 150 -25.52 4.12 23.41
N GLN A 151 -26.13 2.98 23.75
CA GLN A 151 -25.95 2.30 25.04
C GLN A 151 -24.79 1.31 25.03
N TYR A 152 -24.18 1.03 23.87
CA TYR A 152 -23.06 0.10 23.77
C TYR A 152 -21.74 0.79 24.17
N ASP A 153 -21.06 0.21 25.15
CA ASP A 153 -19.81 0.74 25.71
C ASP A 153 -18.55 -0.05 25.33
N GLY A 154 -18.70 -1.09 24.50
CA GLY A 154 -17.55 -1.84 23.99
C GLY A 154 -16.84 -1.14 22.83
N PRO A 155 -15.67 -1.64 22.42
CA PRO A 155 -14.93 -1.05 21.32
C PRO A 155 -15.65 -1.27 19.98
N GLN A 156 -15.56 -0.26 19.12
CA GLN A 156 -16.22 -0.21 17.81
C GLN A 156 -15.18 -0.01 16.70
N CYS A 157 -15.51 -0.43 15.48
CA CYS A 157 -14.61 -0.26 14.35
C CYS A 157 -15.37 0.24 13.11
N PHE A 158 -14.78 1.22 12.44
CA PHE A 158 -15.22 1.73 11.15
C PHE A 158 -14.06 1.70 10.14
N LEU A 159 -14.37 1.37 8.89
CA LEU A 159 -13.36 1.11 7.87
C LEU A 159 -13.73 1.77 6.55
N ILE A 160 -12.75 2.04 5.71
CA ILE A 160 -12.98 2.42 4.30
C ILE A 160 -12.31 1.38 3.39
N PRO A 161 -12.88 1.11 2.20
CA PRO A 161 -12.27 0.18 1.26
C PRO A 161 -10.94 0.72 0.70
N GLY A 162 -9.95 -0.16 0.59
CA GLY A 162 -8.65 0.11 -0.02
C GLY A 162 -8.63 -0.09 -1.53
N ASN A 163 -7.44 0.10 -2.11
CA ASN A 163 -7.15 -0.07 -3.53
C ASN A 163 -7.06 -1.56 -3.89
N HIS A 164 -8.23 -2.18 -4.09
CA HIS A 164 -8.28 -3.54 -4.59
C HIS A 164 -8.12 -3.59 -6.12
N VAL A 165 -6.85 -3.68 -6.58
CA VAL A 165 -6.35 -4.22 -7.86
C VAL A 165 -6.22 -3.25 -9.05
N THR A 166 -4.97 -3.04 -9.50
CA THR A 166 -4.62 -2.83 -10.92
C THR A 166 -3.38 -3.65 -11.32
N VAL A 167 -3.50 -4.98 -11.47
CA VAL A 167 -2.48 -5.77 -12.19
C VAL A 167 -2.76 -5.70 -13.69
N ASN A 168 -2.67 -4.50 -14.28
CA ASN A 168 -3.05 -4.28 -15.68
C ASN A 168 -2.03 -4.82 -16.69
N ALA A 169 -0.74 -4.94 -16.34
CA ALA A 169 0.31 -5.18 -17.33
C ALA A 169 0.36 -6.61 -17.90
N VAL A 170 0.24 -7.63 -17.05
CA VAL A 170 0.30 -9.04 -17.49
C VAL A 170 -1.02 -9.48 -18.12
N LEU A 171 -2.15 -9.00 -17.57
CA LEU A 171 -3.49 -9.32 -18.07
C LEU A 171 -3.78 -8.67 -19.42
N SER A 172 -3.26 -7.48 -19.72
CA SER A 172 -3.48 -6.83 -21.03
C SER A 172 -2.75 -7.54 -22.18
N ILE A 173 -1.57 -8.12 -21.92
CA ILE A 173 -0.85 -8.95 -22.91
C ILE A 173 -1.55 -10.29 -23.11
N LEU A 174 -1.94 -10.96 -22.01
CA LEU A 174 -2.63 -12.25 -22.10
C LEU A 174 -4.03 -12.14 -22.72
N SER A 175 -4.77 -11.07 -22.46
CA SER A 175 -6.06 -10.81 -23.11
C SER A 175 -5.92 -10.41 -24.58
N PHE A 176 -4.85 -9.71 -24.96
CA PHE A 176 -4.52 -9.46 -26.36
C PHE A 176 -4.20 -10.76 -27.11
N LEU A 177 -3.38 -11.65 -26.52
CA LEU A 177 -3.03 -12.95 -27.10
C LEU A 177 -4.22 -13.92 -27.18
N ALA A 178 -5.13 -13.89 -26.20
CA ALA A 178 -6.35 -14.70 -26.21
C ALA A 178 -7.35 -14.25 -27.30
N ARG A 179 -7.36 -12.97 -27.66
CA ARG A 179 -8.25 -12.41 -28.70
C ARG A 179 -7.85 -12.83 -30.12
N GLU A 180 -6.56 -13.03 -30.35
CA GLU A 180 -5.99 -13.43 -31.65
C GLU A 180 -6.01 -14.95 -31.88
N THR A 181 -5.89 -15.77 -30.83
CA THR A 181 -5.60 -17.22 -31.00
C THR A 181 -6.83 -18.14 -31.02
N LYS A 182 -8.05 -17.66 -30.73
CA LYS A 182 -9.29 -18.49 -30.65
C LYS A 182 -9.16 -19.74 -29.74
N ILE A 183 -8.17 -19.79 -28.86
CA ILE A 183 -8.05 -20.83 -27.83
C ILE A 183 -8.95 -20.42 -26.67
N ASP A 184 -9.92 -21.26 -26.32
CA ASP A 184 -10.89 -20.95 -25.27
C ASP A 184 -10.25 -21.08 -23.87
N PHE A 185 -9.57 -20.01 -23.45
CA PHE A 185 -9.05 -19.84 -22.08
C PHE A 185 -10.14 -19.44 -21.07
N ARG A 186 -11.44 -19.42 -21.44
CA ARG A 186 -12.52 -19.00 -20.54
C ARG A 186 -12.57 -19.82 -19.25
N THR A 187 -12.16 -21.08 -19.26
CA THR A 187 -12.19 -21.91 -18.04
C THR A 187 -11.08 -21.56 -17.04
N ILE A 188 -10.02 -20.83 -17.44
CA ILE A 188 -8.92 -20.45 -16.53
C ILE A 188 -9.12 -19.04 -15.94
N PHE A 189 -9.92 -18.17 -16.58
CA PHE A 189 -10.03 -16.76 -16.19
C PHE A 189 -11.44 -16.29 -15.78
N THR A 190 -12.43 -17.20 -15.68
CA THR A 190 -13.72 -16.89 -15.03
C THR A 190 -13.65 -17.10 -13.51
N SER A 191 -12.71 -16.46 -12.83
CA SER A 191 -12.93 -16.05 -11.44
C SER A 191 -13.13 -14.55 -11.47
N THR A 192 -14.38 -14.14 -11.67
CA THR A 192 -14.88 -12.76 -11.58
C THR A 192 -14.58 -12.08 -10.24
N ASP A 193 -13.94 -12.78 -9.29
CA ASP A 193 -13.51 -12.32 -7.97
C ASP A 193 -12.51 -11.14 -7.99
N TRP A 194 -11.81 -10.88 -9.11
CA TRP A 194 -10.77 -9.84 -9.15
C TRP A 194 -11.32 -8.41 -9.27
N PHE A 195 -12.54 -8.25 -9.80
CA PHE A 195 -13.24 -6.96 -9.91
C PHE A 195 -14.16 -6.67 -8.71
N ASP A 196 -14.23 -7.58 -7.74
CA ASP A 196 -15.29 -7.65 -6.73
C ASP A 196 -14.86 -7.13 -5.35
N GLY A 197 -13.84 -6.27 -5.30
CA GLY A 197 -13.29 -5.76 -4.04
C GLY A 197 -14.31 -5.03 -3.17
N LEU A 198 -15.15 -4.20 -3.78
CA LEU A 198 -16.22 -3.51 -3.07
C LEU A 198 -17.30 -4.49 -2.57
N HIS A 199 -17.71 -5.47 -3.36
CA HIS A 199 -18.70 -6.46 -2.92
C HIS A 199 -18.17 -7.35 -1.79
N THR A 200 -16.89 -7.74 -1.85
CA THR A 200 -16.21 -8.44 -0.77
C THR A 200 -16.19 -7.58 0.49
N PHE A 201 -15.84 -6.29 0.36
CA PHE A 201 -15.92 -5.34 1.47
C PHE A 201 -17.34 -5.24 2.03
N MET A 202 -18.36 -5.09 1.20
CA MET A 202 -19.76 -5.02 1.65
C MET A 202 -20.17 -6.29 2.41
N ARG A 203 -19.80 -7.48 1.90
CA ARG A 203 -20.11 -8.75 2.56
C ARG A 203 -19.41 -8.90 3.91
N TYR A 204 -18.11 -8.59 3.97
CA TYR A 204 -17.30 -8.87 5.16
C TYR A 204 -17.31 -7.74 6.19
N ILE A 205 -17.48 -6.50 5.77
CA ILE A 205 -17.48 -5.34 6.66
C ILE A 205 -18.90 -4.86 6.91
N CYS A 206 -19.68 -4.60 5.85
CA CYS A 206 -21.02 -4.03 6.00
C CYS A 206 -22.09 -5.06 6.39
N HIS A 207 -21.86 -6.36 6.20
CA HIS A 207 -22.81 -7.40 6.62
C HIS A 207 -22.33 -8.29 7.79
N LYS A 208 -21.05 -8.27 8.20
CA LYS A 208 -20.65 -8.88 9.48
C LYS A 208 -20.75 -7.87 10.62
N SER A 209 -21.12 -8.35 11.81
CA SER A 209 -21.31 -7.48 12.98
C SER A 209 -20.05 -7.27 13.81
N TRP A 210 -19.03 -8.12 13.66
CA TRP A 210 -17.85 -8.09 14.53
C TRP A 210 -16.57 -8.35 13.75
N LEU A 211 -15.51 -7.61 14.09
CA LEU A 211 -14.12 -7.88 13.74
C LEU A 211 -13.43 -8.23 15.06
N GLY A 212 -13.24 -9.52 15.36
CA GLY A 212 -12.87 -9.90 16.73
C GLY A 212 -13.83 -9.29 17.75
N GLY A 213 -13.30 -8.69 18.83
CA GLY A 213 -14.11 -8.00 19.83
C GLY A 213 -14.55 -6.57 19.49
N TRP A 214 -14.27 -6.07 18.28
CA TRP A 214 -14.74 -4.77 17.83
C TRP A 214 -16.08 -4.88 17.09
N LEU A 215 -17.09 -4.13 17.53
CA LEU A 215 -18.39 -4.05 16.86
C LEU A 215 -18.27 -3.27 15.53
N LEU A 216 -18.89 -3.79 14.47
CA LEU A 216 -18.93 -3.20 13.12
C LEU A 216 -20.34 -2.63 12.82
N PRO A 217 -20.66 -1.40 13.27
CA PRO A 217 -21.98 -0.80 13.04
C PRO A 217 -22.21 -0.34 11.59
N GLN A 218 -21.12 -0.13 10.84
CA GLN A 218 -21.12 0.40 9.47
C GLN A 218 -21.97 -0.42 8.49
N LYS A 219 -22.76 0.27 7.65
CA LYS A 219 -23.64 -0.31 6.63
C LYS A 219 -23.24 -0.04 5.17
N LYS A 220 -22.37 0.95 4.92
CA LYS A 220 -21.96 1.44 3.59
C LYS A 220 -20.46 1.65 3.55
N SER A 221 -19.87 1.80 2.37
CA SER A 221 -18.40 1.95 2.21
C SER A 221 -17.83 3.29 2.67
N TYR A 222 -18.67 4.32 2.79
CA TYR A 222 -18.35 5.65 3.32
C TYR A 222 -19.31 6.00 4.47
N PHE A 223 -18.89 6.89 5.35
CA PHE A 223 -19.67 7.26 6.54
C PHE A 223 -19.26 8.63 7.10
N ALA A 224 -20.15 9.23 7.89
CA ALA A 224 -19.88 10.38 8.73
C ALA A 224 -20.18 10.04 10.19
N LEU A 225 -19.19 10.22 11.06
CA LEU A 225 -19.30 9.96 12.49
C LEU A 225 -19.13 11.27 13.26
N GLN A 226 -20.15 11.66 14.03
CA GLN A 226 -20.09 12.77 14.96
C GLN A 226 -19.50 12.30 16.28
N LEU A 227 -18.38 12.90 16.64
CA LEU A 227 -17.63 12.67 17.87
C LEU A 227 -17.94 13.78 18.89
N PRO A 228 -17.59 13.56 20.17
CA PRO A 228 -17.69 14.60 21.18
C PRO A 228 -17.03 15.92 20.80
N LYS A 229 -17.56 17.02 21.36
CA LYS A 229 -16.95 18.36 21.31
C LYS A 229 -16.84 18.93 19.89
N GLY A 230 -17.84 18.68 19.04
CA GLY A 230 -17.89 19.23 17.68
C GLY A 230 -16.85 18.62 16.75
N TRP A 231 -16.39 17.40 17.05
CA TRP A 231 -15.49 16.66 16.17
C TRP A 231 -16.25 15.74 15.24
N TRP A 232 -15.70 15.53 14.05
CA TRP A 232 -16.30 14.68 13.03
C TRP A 232 -15.23 13.83 12.37
N VAL A 233 -15.59 12.61 11.97
CA VAL A 233 -14.78 11.76 11.09
C VAL A 233 -15.57 11.50 9.82
N PHE A 234 -14.98 11.85 8.67
CA PHE A 234 -15.50 11.52 7.35
C PHE A 234 -14.65 10.40 6.74
N GLY A 235 -15.22 9.20 6.64
CA GLY A 235 -14.63 8.09 5.89
C GLY A 235 -15.06 8.18 4.44
N LEU A 236 -14.14 8.50 3.54
CA LEU A 236 -14.42 8.65 2.11
C LEU A 236 -14.03 7.38 1.34
N ASP A 237 -14.92 6.94 0.46
CA ASP A 237 -14.65 5.86 -0.50
C ASP A 237 -14.21 6.49 -1.84
N LEU A 238 -12.91 6.42 -2.14
CA LEU A 238 -12.35 7.00 -3.36
C LEU A 238 -12.53 6.10 -4.61
N ALA A 239 -13.18 4.95 -4.47
CA ALA A 239 -13.39 3.97 -5.52
C ALA A 239 -12.11 3.68 -6.34
N LEU A 240 -12.26 3.21 -7.58
CA LEU A 240 -11.14 2.97 -8.52
C LEU A 240 -10.61 4.26 -9.20
N HIS A 241 -11.11 5.43 -8.81
CA HIS A 241 -10.86 6.70 -9.50
C HIS A 241 -10.10 7.72 -8.66
N CYS A 242 -9.63 7.32 -7.47
CA CYS A 242 -8.89 8.18 -6.54
C CYS A 242 -9.64 9.50 -6.24
N ASP A 243 -10.98 9.46 -6.23
CA ASP A 243 -11.83 10.60 -5.89
C ASP A 243 -13.25 10.16 -5.49
N ILE A 244 -13.97 11.02 -4.79
CA ILE A 244 -15.37 10.78 -4.42
C ILE A 244 -16.30 11.06 -5.60
N ASP A 245 -17.34 10.23 -5.74
CA ASP A 245 -18.40 10.44 -6.73
C ASP A 245 -19.35 11.59 -6.32
N VAL A 246 -20.28 11.92 -7.23
CA VAL A 246 -21.22 13.03 -7.06
C VAL A 246 -22.19 12.80 -5.90
N TYR A 247 -22.58 11.55 -5.61
CA TYR A 247 -23.51 11.22 -4.52
C TYR A 247 -22.83 11.36 -3.16
N GLN A 248 -21.61 10.82 -3.03
CA GLN A 248 -20.78 11.02 -1.84
C GLN A 248 -20.50 12.50 -1.61
N PHE A 249 -20.09 13.22 -2.67
CA PHE A 249 -19.86 14.66 -2.58
C PHE A 249 -21.10 15.41 -2.07
N LYS A 250 -22.28 15.12 -2.65
CA LYS A 250 -23.54 15.75 -2.24
C LYS A 250 -23.85 15.49 -0.77
N PHE A 251 -23.72 14.24 -0.31
CA PHE A 251 -23.93 13.86 1.09
C PHE A 251 -23.05 14.66 2.05
N PHE A 252 -21.72 14.64 1.85
CA PHE A 252 -20.81 15.36 2.75
C PHE A 252 -20.98 16.88 2.64
N ALA A 253 -21.28 17.41 1.44
CA ALA A 253 -21.55 18.83 1.21
C ALA A 253 -22.80 19.31 1.97
N GLU A 254 -23.88 18.52 1.96
CA GLU A 254 -25.11 18.79 2.72
C GLU A 254 -24.86 18.68 4.22
N LEU A 255 -24.12 17.67 4.67
CA LEU A 255 -23.71 17.55 6.07
C LEU A 255 -22.91 18.77 6.55
N CYS A 256 -21.95 19.23 5.75
CA CYS A 256 -21.12 20.40 6.04
C CYS A 256 -21.91 21.71 6.13
N LYS A 257 -23.05 21.81 5.42
CA LYS A 257 -23.93 22.97 5.39
C LYS A 257 -24.98 22.94 6.50
N ASN A 258 -25.50 21.76 6.81
CA ASN A 258 -26.72 21.61 7.62
C ASN A 258 -26.44 21.14 9.05
N LYS A 259 -25.36 20.39 9.30
CA LYS A 259 -25.08 19.74 10.60
C LYS A 259 -23.73 20.13 11.19
N VAL A 260 -22.66 20.16 10.40
CA VAL A 260 -21.33 20.52 10.90
C VAL A 260 -21.27 22.01 11.21
N GLY A 261 -21.06 22.37 12.47
CA GLY A 261 -20.99 23.76 12.93
C GLY A 261 -19.80 24.53 12.34
N GLU A 262 -19.84 25.86 12.46
CA GLU A 262 -18.75 26.72 11.95
C GLU A 262 -17.44 26.55 12.72
N ASN A 263 -17.52 26.17 14.00
CA ASN A 263 -16.37 25.95 14.87
C ASN A 263 -15.98 24.47 15.01
N ASP A 264 -16.75 23.57 14.38
CA ASP A 264 -16.49 22.13 14.41
C ASP A 264 -15.19 21.78 13.67
N SER A 265 -14.63 20.64 14.05
CA SER A 265 -13.39 20.11 13.51
C SER A 265 -13.63 18.78 12.82
N VAL A 266 -13.05 18.61 11.64
CA VAL A 266 -13.27 17.43 10.81
C VAL A 266 -11.95 16.71 10.56
N ILE A 267 -11.98 15.40 10.74
CA ILE A 267 -10.96 14.46 10.33
C ILE A 267 -11.45 13.81 9.04
N VAL A 268 -10.65 13.90 7.98
CA VAL A 268 -10.96 13.27 6.69
C VAL A 268 -10.07 12.05 6.52
N MET A 269 -10.69 10.91 6.28
CA MET A 269 -10.02 9.63 6.10
C MET A 269 -10.19 9.16 4.66
N THR A 270 -9.08 8.93 3.97
CA THR A 270 -9.03 8.35 2.61
C THR A 270 -8.14 7.12 2.62
N HIS A 271 -8.35 6.14 1.73
CA HIS A 271 -7.49 4.95 1.77
C HIS A 271 -6.09 5.26 1.23
N GLU A 272 -6.00 6.17 0.26
CA GLU A 272 -4.76 6.57 -0.42
C GLU A 272 -4.36 8.02 -0.08
N PRO A 273 -3.05 8.33 0.08
CA PRO A 273 -2.55 9.66 0.36
C PRO A 273 -2.25 10.39 -0.95
N ASN A 274 -3.31 10.77 -1.69
CA ASN A 274 -3.14 11.37 -3.02
C ASN A 274 -2.23 12.61 -2.99
N TRP A 275 -2.18 13.35 -1.89
CA TRP A 275 -1.26 14.51 -1.76
C TRP A 275 0.21 14.14 -1.96
N LEU A 276 0.62 12.95 -1.55
CA LEU A 276 2.00 12.50 -1.64
C LEU A 276 2.26 11.77 -2.97
N LEU A 277 1.30 10.98 -3.42
CA LEU A 277 1.39 10.23 -4.68
C LEU A 277 1.26 11.14 -5.90
N ASP A 278 0.35 12.12 -5.88
CA ASP A 278 0.23 13.13 -6.93
C ASP A 278 1.51 13.96 -7.04
N TRP A 279 2.12 14.34 -5.91
CA TRP A 279 3.40 15.04 -5.91
C TRP A 279 4.51 14.19 -6.54
N TYR A 280 4.62 12.92 -6.15
CA TYR A 280 5.65 12.02 -6.67
C TYR A 280 5.49 11.72 -8.16
N TRP A 281 4.26 11.52 -8.63
CA TRP A 281 3.95 11.23 -10.02
C TRP A 281 3.73 12.47 -10.89
N ASN A 282 3.72 13.66 -10.30
CA ASN A 282 3.36 14.92 -10.94
C ASN A 282 1.97 14.84 -11.62
N GLU A 283 0.99 14.33 -10.86
CA GLU A 283 -0.41 14.16 -11.25
C GLU A 283 -1.31 15.08 -10.39
N THR A 284 -2.62 15.06 -10.64
CA THR A 284 -3.60 15.76 -9.81
C THR A 284 -4.89 14.97 -9.80
N THR A 285 -5.14 14.29 -8.69
CA THR A 285 -6.33 13.47 -8.42
C THR A 285 -7.12 14.05 -7.24
N GLY A 286 -8.21 13.40 -6.82
CA GLY A 286 -8.98 13.85 -5.65
C GLY A 286 -9.54 15.27 -5.76
N LYS A 287 -10.00 15.70 -6.94
CA LYS A 287 -10.47 17.07 -7.19
C LYS A 287 -11.73 17.39 -6.39
N ASN A 288 -12.69 16.48 -6.37
CA ASN A 288 -13.93 16.62 -5.60
C ASN A 288 -13.63 16.61 -4.10
N THR A 289 -12.73 15.74 -3.67
CA THR A 289 -12.26 15.68 -2.27
C THR A 289 -11.60 17.01 -1.85
N SER A 290 -10.71 17.54 -2.69
CA SER A 290 -10.02 18.81 -2.43
C SER A 290 -11.01 19.99 -2.44
N HIS A 291 -11.98 19.97 -3.34
CA HIS A 291 -13.07 20.95 -3.41
C HIS A 291 -13.97 20.90 -2.17
N LEU A 292 -14.33 19.71 -1.67
CA LEU A 292 -15.08 19.53 -0.43
C LEU A 292 -14.32 20.13 0.76
N ILE A 293 -13.01 19.86 0.88
CA ILE A 293 -12.18 20.39 1.97
C ILE A 293 -12.09 21.91 1.90
N ARG A 294 -11.83 22.49 0.72
CA ARG A 294 -11.61 23.92 0.57
C ARG A 294 -12.89 24.74 0.65
N GLU A 295 -13.90 24.36 -0.13
CA GLU A 295 -15.09 25.17 -0.33
C GLU A 295 -16.21 24.88 0.67
N TYR A 296 -16.26 23.67 1.24
CA TYR A 296 -17.31 23.30 2.19
C TYR A 296 -16.79 23.25 3.62
N LEU A 297 -15.63 22.62 3.87
CA LEU A 297 -15.04 22.61 5.22
C LEU A 297 -14.37 23.93 5.59
N LYS A 298 -13.84 24.70 4.62
CA LYS A 298 -13.32 26.07 4.83
C LYS A 298 -12.39 26.21 6.05
N GLY A 299 -11.42 25.29 6.19
CA GLY A 299 -10.44 25.29 7.31
C GLY A 299 -10.88 24.53 8.57
N ARG A 300 -12.04 23.87 8.54
CA ARG A 300 -12.49 22.93 9.58
C ARG A 300 -11.78 21.57 9.49
N CYS A 301 -11.16 21.23 8.35
CA CYS A 301 -10.35 20.01 8.22
C CYS A 301 -9.05 20.14 9.03
N LYS A 302 -8.99 19.47 10.20
CA LYS A 302 -7.81 19.49 11.08
C LYS A 302 -6.79 18.42 10.72
N LEU A 303 -7.28 17.27 10.30
CA LEU A 303 -6.45 16.12 9.98
C LEU A 303 -7.00 15.44 8.73
N ARG A 304 -6.15 15.22 7.73
CA ARG A 304 -6.41 14.28 6.65
C ARG A 304 -5.47 13.09 6.81
N MET A 305 -6.02 11.89 6.92
CA MET A 305 -5.27 10.67 7.19
C MET A 305 -5.52 9.60 6.12
N ALA A 306 -4.48 8.84 5.80
CA ALA A 306 -4.55 7.76 4.82
C ALA A 306 -3.55 6.62 5.05
N GLY A 307 -3.78 5.52 4.34
CA GLY A 307 -2.93 4.33 4.24
C GLY A 307 -2.21 4.25 2.89
N ASP A 308 -2.28 3.09 2.23
CA ASP A 308 -1.71 2.70 0.92
C ASP A 308 -0.18 2.74 0.85
N LEU A 309 0.42 3.76 1.43
CA LEU A 309 1.84 3.84 1.67
C LEU A 309 2.18 3.25 3.04
N HIS A 310 2.86 2.11 3.02
CA HIS A 310 3.17 1.28 4.18
C HIS A 310 4.33 1.85 5.02
N HIS A 311 4.15 3.08 5.49
CA HIS A 311 5.05 3.80 6.37
C HIS A 311 4.28 4.83 7.20
N TYR A 312 4.96 5.50 8.12
CA TYR A 312 4.42 6.65 8.83
C TYR A 312 5.03 7.95 8.29
N MET A 313 4.19 8.94 8.01
CA MET A 313 4.67 10.27 7.65
C MET A 313 3.66 11.35 8.06
N ARG A 314 4.13 12.38 8.76
CA ARG A 314 3.29 13.50 9.20
C ARG A 314 3.82 14.82 8.68
N HIS A 315 2.92 15.58 8.07
CA HIS A 315 3.15 16.96 7.67
C HIS A 315 2.16 17.90 8.34
N THR A 316 2.58 19.15 8.52
CA THR A 316 1.76 20.23 9.08
C THR A 316 1.86 21.43 8.17
N VAL A 317 0.73 22.06 7.88
CA VAL A 317 0.69 23.25 7.03
C VAL A 317 1.50 24.38 7.64
N ILE A 318 2.28 25.08 6.82
CA ILE A 318 2.98 26.30 7.20
C ILE A 318 1.99 27.46 6.97
N LEU A 319 1.46 28.02 8.05
CA LEU A 319 0.57 29.16 7.99
C LEU A 319 1.37 30.46 7.87
N PRO A 320 1.10 31.33 6.88
CA PRO A 320 1.50 32.72 6.96
C PRO A 320 0.79 33.37 8.16
N SER A 321 1.49 34.20 8.93
CA SER A 321 1.16 34.70 10.28
C SER A 321 -0.17 35.46 10.49
N SER A 322 -1.14 35.39 9.57
CA SER A 322 -2.40 36.12 9.63
C SER A 322 -3.62 35.48 8.93
N LYS A 323 -3.53 34.26 8.36
CA LYS A 323 -4.67 33.63 7.67
C LYS A 323 -5.02 32.23 8.21
N LYS A 324 -6.32 31.99 8.45
CA LYS A 324 -6.86 30.62 8.59
C LYS A 324 -6.66 29.91 7.23
N SER A 325 -5.94 28.79 7.22
CA SER A 325 -5.81 27.96 6.02
C SER A 325 -7.14 27.27 5.71
N VAL A 326 -7.55 27.29 4.44
CA VAL A 326 -8.67 26.51 3.91
C VAL A 326 -8.30 25.05 3.66
N HIS A 327 -7.01 24.72 3.75
CA HIS A 327 -6.47 23.38 3.54
C HIS A 327 -6.44 22.58 4.86
N ALA A 328 -6.24 21.27 4.75
CA ALA A 328 -6.05 20.40 5.91
C ALA A 328 -4.84 20.87 6.74
N GLN A 329 -5.01 20.99 8.06
CA GLN A 329 -3.92 21.48 8.91
C GLN A 329 -2.79 20.45 9.06
N HIS A 330 -3.15 19.17 9.16
CA HIS A 330 -2.21 18.06 9.22
C HIS A 330 -2.52 17.02 8.12
N LEU A 331 -1.47 16.53 7.49
CA LEU A 331 -1.52 15.39 6.56
C LEU A 331 -0.78 14.23 7.19
N LEU A 332 -1.43 13.07 7.27
CA LEU A 332 -0.93 11.90 7.97
C LEU A 332 -1.04 10.67 7.07
N VAL A 333 0.09 10.00 6.88
CA VAL A 333 0.16 8.65 6.31
C VAL A 333 0.47 7.70 7.45
N ASN A 334 -0.34 6.65 7.64
CA ASN A 334 -0.08 5.60 8.62
C ASN A 334 -0.42 4.20 8.09
N GLY A 335 0.36 3.72 7.12
CA GLY A 335 0.26 2.35 6.61
C GLY A 335 1.02 1.31 7.44
N CYS A 336 1.12 1.49 8.76
CA CYS A 336 1.90 0.64 9.65
C CYS A 336 1.11 -0.56 10.21
N GLY A 337 0.05 -1.01 9.52
CA GLY A 337 -0.87 -2.06 9.96
C GLY A 337 -0.31 -3.49 9.88
N GLY A 338 0.93 -3.66 9.42
CA GLY A 338 1.60 -4.96 9.35
C GLY A 338 2.05 -5.37 7.95
N ALA A 339 1.73 -4.59 6.92
CA ALA A 339 2.24 -4.78 5.58
C ALA A 339 3.75 -4.47 5.45
N PHE A 340 4.34 -4.92 4.34
CA PHE A 340 5.74 -4.69 4.01
C PHE A 340 6.06 -3.19 3.91
N LEU A 341 7.27 -2.79 4.29
CA LEU A 341 7.59 -1.37 4.44
C LEU A 341 7.84 -0.65 3.11
N HIS A 342 7.13 0.45 2.85
CA HIS A 342 7.39 1.35 1.73
C HIS A 342 8.52 2.36 2.04
N PRO A 343 9.30 2.78 1.03
CA PRO A 343 10.38 3.75 1.26
C PRO A 343 9.83 5.13 1.64
N THR A 344 10.50 5.81 2.57
CA THR A 344 10.20 7.19 2.97
C THR A 344 11.14 8.19 2.29
N HIS A 345 12.37 7.79 2.00
CA HIS A 345 13.41 8.66 1.40
C HIS A 345 13.04 9.22 0.03
N VAL A 346 12.18 8.54 -0.73
CA VAL A 346 11.70 9.01 -2.04
C VAL A 346 10.77 10.23 -1.94
N PHE A 347 10.26 10.53 -0.74
CA PHE A 347 9.36 11.64 -0.46
C PHE A 347 10.04 12.77 0.33
N GLN A 348 11.38 12.76 0.43
CA GLN A 348 12.12 13.71 1.26
C GLN A 348 11.92 15.17 0.88
N ASP A 349 11.66 15.43 -0.40
CA ASP A 349 11.53 16.76 -0.98
C ASP A 349 10.08 17.23 -1.08
N PHE A 350 9.12 16.47 -0.54
CA PHE A 350 7.72 16.88 -0.47
C PHE A 350 7.56 18.13 0.41
N LYS A 351 7.04 19.21 -0.17
CA LYS A 351 6.92 20.52 0.50
C LYS A 351 5.61 21.24 0.21
N GLU A 352 4.91 20.87 -0.86
CA GLU A 352 3.74 21.60 -1.34
C GLU A 352 2.66 20.63 -1.81
N TYR A 353 1.42 20.95 -1.46
CA TYR A 353 0.23 20.28 -1.98
C TYR A 353 -0.90 21.30 -2.12
N ASP A 354 -1.53 21.31 -3.29
CA ASP A 354 -2.70 22.15 -3.60
C ASP A 354 -2.46 23.65 -3.30
N GLY A 355 -1.25 24.16 -3.58
CA GLY A 355 -0.85 25.55 -3.36
C GLY A 355 -0.52 25.91 -1.91
N ALA A 356 -0.57 24.95 -0.98
CA ALA A 356 -0.18 25.14 0.41
C ALA A 356 1.15 24.45 0.72
N PHE A 357 2.00 25.14 1.51
CA PHE A 357 3.27 24.59 1.96
C PHE A 357 3.10 23.78 3.24
N TYR A 358 3.84 22.67 3.32
CA TYR A 358 3.79 21.75 4.44
C TYR A 358 5.19 21.46 4.96
N GLU A 359 5.33 21.48 6.28
CA GLU A 359 6.53 21.06 6.98
C GLU A 359 6.36 19.63 7.48
N ARG A 360 7.31 18.75 7.13
CA ARG A 360 7.38 17.41 7.69
C ARG A 360 7.75 17.48 9.17
N ARG A 361 6.89 16.93 10.02
CA ARG A 361 7.12 16.85 11.46
C ARG A 361 7.76 15.53 11.88
N ALA A 362 7.44 14.46 11.17
CA ALA A 362 7.80 13.12 11.60
C ALA A 362 7.72 12.12 10.46
N THR A 363 8.57 11.09 10.50
CA THR A 363 8.53 9.96 9.56
C THR A 363 9.09 8.70 10.22
N TYR A 364 8.53 7.55 9.85
CA TYR A 364 9.11 6.25 10.14
C TYR A 364 8.94 5.33 8.93
N PRO A 365 10.01 4.64 8.48
CA PRO A 365 11.38 4.77 8.96
C PRO A 365 11.98 6.15 8.67
N SER A 366 13.07 6.50 9.36
CA SER A 366 13.86 7.68 8.99
C SER A 366 14.36 7.54 7.54
N PHE A 367 14.70 8.65 6.87
CA PHE A 367 15.16 8.58 5.47
C PHE A 367 16.48 7.78 5.33
N ASP A 368 17.38 7.91 6.30
CA ASP A 368 18.63 7.16 6.32
C ASP A 368 18.36 5.66 6.53
N ASP A 369 17.49 5.30 7.47
CA ASP A 369 17.13 3.90 7.71
C ASP A 369 16.37 3.33 6.51
N SER A 370 15.47 4.09 5.91
CA SER A 370 14.76 3.72 4.70
C SER A 370 15.72 3.39 3.56
N SER A 371 16.73 4.24 3.34
CA SER A 371 17.74 4.05 2.30
C SER A 371 18.62 2.82 2.58
N LYS A 372 19.03 2.61 3.84
CA LYS A 372 19.79 1.42 4.27
C LYS A 372 18.98 0.13 4.11
N ILE A 373 17.71 0.14 4.48
CA ILE A 373 16.79 -0.99 4.31
C ILE A 373 16.64 -1.31 2.82
N ALA A 374 16.42 -0.29 1.98
CA ALA A 374 16.27 -0.46 0.54
C ALA A 374 17.53 -1.06 -0.10
N LEU A 375 18.73 -0.60 0.27
CA LEU A 375 19.98 -1.18 -0.22
C LEU A 375 20.15 -2.65 0.18
N GLY A 376 19.77 -3.00 1.41
CA GLY A 376 19.79 -4.38 1.90
C GLY A 376 18.82 -5.32 1.17
N ASN A 377 17.78 -4.79 0.53
CA ASN A 377 16.80 -5.62 -0.19
C ASN A 377 17.40 -6.34 -1.40
N ILE A 378 18.46 -5.82 -2.02
CA ILE A 378 19.14 -6.47 -3.16
C ILE A 378 19.57 -7.90 -2.79
N LEU A 379 20.16 -8.07 -1.61
CA LEU A 379 20.63 -9.37 -1.13
C LEU A 379 19.53 -10.17 -0.43
N LYS A 380 18.67 -9.51 0.37
CA LYS A 380 17.59 -10.17 1.11
C LYS A 380 16.53 -10.76 0.20
N PHE A 381 16.16 -10.05 -0.87
CA PHE A 381 15.18 -10.51 -1.84
C PHE A 381 15.64 -11.81 -2.48
N ARG A 382 16.89 -11.86 -2.95
CA ARG A 382 17.50 -13.07 -3.52
C ARG A 382 17.53 -14.22 -2.52
N LYS A 383 17.94 -13.96 -1.27
CA LYS A 383 17.98 -15.01 -0.21
C LYS A 383 16.61 -15.63 0.04
N LYS A 384 15.54 -14.82 0.04
CA LYS A 384 14.16 -15.29 0.28
C LYS A 384 13.54 -15.95 -0.96
N ASN A 385 13.88 -15.46 -2.15
CA ASN A 385 13.29 -15.86 -3.42
C ASN A 385 14.31 -16.53 -4.34
N TRP A 386 15.22 -17.35 -3.81
CA TRP A 386 16.31 -17.96 -4.59
C TRP A 386 15.79 -18.82 -5.76
N GLN A 387 14.57 -19.35 -5.66
CA GLN A 387 13.90 -20.08 -6.76
C GLN A 387 13.70 -19.21 -8.00
N PHE A 388 13.59 -17.89 -7.84
CA PHE A 388 13.53 -16.94 -8.95
C PHE A 388 14.81 -16.95 -9.78
N ASP A 389 15.97 -17.29 -9.19
CA ASP A 389 17.23 -17.42 -9.92
C ASP A 389 17.19 -18.56 -10.95
N ILE A 390 16.36 -19.60 -10.75
CA ILE A 390 16.18 -20.69 -11.73
C ILE A 390 15.51 -20.14 -13.00
N ILE A 391 14.46 -19.33 -12.82
CA ILE A 391 13.76 -18.67 -13.93
C ILE A 391 14.73 -17.73 -14.65
N GLY A 392 15.48 -16.92 -13.89
CA GLY A 392 16.53 -16.06 -14.43
C GLY A 392 17.58 -16.84 -15.22
N GLY A 393 18.03 -17.98 -14.71
CA GLY A 393 18.98 -18.87 -15.38
C GLY A 393 18.46 -19.42 -16.71
N ILE A 394 17.18 -19.84 -16.77
CA ILE A 394 16.54 -20.28 -18.01
C ILE A 394 16.47 -19.12 -19.02
N ILE A 395 16.07 -17.92 -18.57
CA ILE A 395 16.03 -16.73 -19.43
C ILE A 395 17.43 -16.43 -19.98
N TYR A 396 18.45 -16.44 -19.11
CA TYR A 396 19.84 -16.19 -19.50
C TYR A 396 20.36 -17.23 -20.48
N PHE A 397 20.03 -18.51 -20.27
CA PHE A 397 20.36 -19.58 -21.19
C PHE A 397 19.74 -19.34 -22.56
N ILE A 398 18.44 -19.01 -22.65
CA ILE A 398 17.77 -18.69 -23.93
C ILE A 398 18.45 -17.51 -24.64
N LEU A 399 18.83 -16.47 -23.89
CA LEU A 399 19.49 -15.27 -24.46
C LEU A 399 20.82 -15.58 -25.16
N VAL A 400 21.53 -16.64 -24.75
CA VAL A 400 22.86 -16.98 -25.28
C VAL A 400 22.94 -18.41 -25.86
N PHE A 401 21.81 -19.12 -25.93
CA PHE A 401 21.73 -20.52 -26.37
C PHE A 401 22.40 -20.73 -27.73
N SER A 402 22.13 -19.83 -28.67
CA SER A 402 22.65 -19.95 -30.04
C SER A 402 24.12 -19.57 -30.17
N THR A 403 24.75 -19.01 -29.13
CA THR A 403 26.15 -18.55 -29.16
C THR A 403 27.16 -19.50 -28.53
N PHE A 404 26.72 -20.52 -27.78
CA PHE A 404 27.59 -21.56 -27.23
C PHE A 404 28.49 -22.24 -28.29
N PRO A 405 27.99 -22.67 -29.47
CA PRO A 405 28.80 -23.44 -30.42
C PRO A 405 29.91 -22.66 -31.12
N GLN A 406 29.96 -21.33 -30.97
CA GLN A 406 30.82 -20.43 -31.76
C GLN A 406 31.89 -19.72 -30.92
N CYS A 407 31.87 -19.87 -29.59
CA CYS A 407 32.78 -19.16 -28.70
C CYS A 407 34.14 -19.86 -28.60
N ASN A 408 35.03 -19.64 -29.57
CA ASN A 408 36.42 -20.13 -29.49
C ASN A 408 37.24 -19.34 -28.47
N VAL A 409 37.09 -19.59 -27.16
CA VAL A 409 37.73 -18.82 -26.07
C VAL A 409 39.27 -18.98 -25.98
N VAL A 410 39.86 -19.86 -26.79
CA VAL A 410 41.29 -20.20 -26.80
C VAL A 410 42.19 -18.97 -26.95
N GLN A 411 41.82 -18.01 -27.81
CA GLN A 411 42.68 -16.82 -28.02
C GLN A 411 42.68 -15.87 -26.82
N ILE A 412 41.66 -15.91 -25.95
CA ILE A 412 41.68 -15.13 -24.69
C ILE A 412 42.83 -15.64 -23.82
N LEU A 413 43.02 -16.97 -23.76
CA LEU A 413 44.06 -17.60 -22.95
C LEU A 413 45.48 -17.48 -23.55
N GLN A 414 45.60 -17.13 -24.84
CA GLN A 414 46.88 -16.96 -25.53
C GLN A 414 47.46 -15.54 -25.40
N GLU A 415 46.71 -14.58 -24.86
CA GLU A 415 47.18 -13.22 -24.67
C GLU A 415 48.16 -13.12 -23.48
N ASP A 416 49.34 -12.53 -23.74
CA ASP A 416 50.44 -12.42 -22.78
C ASP A 416 50.19 -11.37 -21.69
N SER A 417 49.25 -10.43 -21.90
CA SER A 417 48.96 -9.33 -20.97
C SER A 417 47.51 -9.35 -20.48
N TRP A 418 47.28 -8.90 -19.24
CA TRP A 418 45.93 -8.75 -18.67
C TRP A 418 45.05 -7.78 -19.49
N ALA A 419 45.62 -6.70 -20.01
CA ALA A 419 44.91 -5.76 -20.86
C ALA A 419 44.50 -6.42 -22.20
N GLY A 420 45.38 -7.23 -22.79
CA GLY A 420 45.09 -8.03 -23.99
C GLY A 420 43.96 -9.02 -23.76
N ARG A 421 43.98 -9.74 -22.63
CA ARG A 421 42.91 -10.66 -22.21
C ARG A 421 41.56 -9.97 -22.07
N ILE A 422 41.50 -8.82 -21.40
CA ILE A 422 40.25 -8.04 -21.24
C ILE A 422 39.76 -7.54 -22.60
N LYS A 423 40.65 -7.02 -23.45
CA LYS A 423 40.28 -6.56 -24.80
C LYS A 423 39.74 -7.71 -25.66
N SER A 424 40.41 -8.86 -25.64
CA SER A 424 39.97 -10.08 -26.35
C SER A 424 38.61 -10.56 -25.84
N PHE A 425 38.40 -10.55 -24.52
CA PHE A 425 37.11 -10.89 -23.90
C PHE A 425 35.98 -9.95 -24.37
N LEU A 426 36.18 -8.63 -24.31
CA LEU A 426 35.19 -7.65 -24.74
C LEU A 426 34.90 -7.75 -26.25
N PHE A 427 35.94 -7.94 -27.07
CA PHE A 427 35.79 -8.13 -28.52
C PHE A 427 34.95 -9.37 -28.84
N ARG A 428 35.16 -10.46 -28.11
CA ARG A 428 34.41 -11.70 -28.29
C ARG A 428 32.97 -11.60 -27.84
N MET A 429 32.73 -10.93 -26.71
CA MET A 429 31.40 -10.59 -26.26
C MET A 429 30.64 -9.79 -27.33
N PHE A 430 31.30 -8.79 -27.93
CA PHE A 430 30.70 -8.00 -29.02
C PHE A 430 30.42 -8.85 -30.26
N ASN A 431 31.34 -9.72 -30.68
CA ASN A 431 31.12 -10.60 -31.82
C ASN A 431 29.99 -11.62 -31.57
N ALA A 432 29.90 -12.17 -30.36
CA ALA A 432 28.79 -13.05 -29.97
C ALA A 432 27.45 -12.31 -30.03
N PHE A 433 27.42 -11.05 -29.59
CA PHE A 433 26.24 -10.20 -29.71
C PHE A 433 25.84 -9.94 -31.17
N VAL A 434 26.80 -9.57 -32.04
CA VAL A 434 26.54 -9.36 -33.48
C VAL A 434 26.05 -10.64 -34.15
N TYR A 435 26.67 -11.79 -33.84
CA TYR A 435 26.26 -13.08 -34.35
C TYR A 435 24.84 -13.44 -33.93
N MET A 436 24.52 -13.22 -32.65
CA MET A 436 23.19 -13.46 -32.11
C MET A 436 22.13 -12.67 -32.87
N LEU A 437 22.36 -11.39 -33.14
CA LEU A 437 21.44 -10.55 -33.91
C LEU A 437 21.29 -10.97 -35.38
N GLN A 438 22.38 -11.43 -36.02
CA GLN A 438 22.38 -11.71 -37.46
C GLN A 438 21.91 -13.12 -37.82
N HIS A 439 22.24 -14.12 -36.99
CA HIS A 439 22.14 -15.54 -37.37
C HIS A 439 21.31 -16.38 -36.40
N SER A 440 21.00 -15.87 -35.19
CA SER A 440 20.36 -16.68 -34.15
C SER A 440 18.87 -16.40 -34.02
N TYR A 441 18.02 -17.35 -34.44
CA TYR A 441 16.56 -17.23 -34.32
C TYR A 441 16.07 -17.30 -32.87
N VAL A 442 16.56 -18.27 -32.09
CA VAL A 442 16.09 -18.52 -30.71
C VAL A 442 16.47 -17.38 -29.78
N SER A 443 17.75 -17.03 -29.73
CA SER A 443 18.25 -15.97 -28.84
C SER A 443 17.75 -14.57 -29.24
N SER A 444 17.56 -14.29 -30.55
CA SER A 444 16.92 -13.04 -31.00
C SER A 444 15.44 -12.97 -30.61
N ALA A 445 14.69 -14.06 -30.78
CA ALA A 445 13.29 -14.11 -30.37
C ALA A 445 13.13 -13.95 -28.85
N GLY A 446 13.98 -14.63 -28.06
CA GLY A 446 14.03 -14.48 -26.61
C GLY A 446 14.33 -13.05 -26.17
N THR A 447 15.28 -12.37 -26.83
CA THR A 447 15.60 -10.96 -26.58
C THR A 447 14.40 -10.05 -26.89
N LEU A 448 13.71 -10.26 -28.02
CA LEU A 448 12.53 -9.49 -28.38
C LEU A 448 11.39 -9.66 -27.36
N ILE A 449 11.11 -10.90 -26.96
CA ILE A 449 10.11 -11.20 -25.92
C ILE A 449 10.46 -10.51 -24.61
N LEU A 450 11.74 -10.53 -24.22
CA LEU A 450 12.19 -9.87 -23.01
C LEU A 450 12.05 -8.34 -23.08
N ILE A 451 12.27 -7.72 -24.25
CA ILE A 451 12.03 -6.27 -24.47
C ILE A 451 10.55 -5.94 -24.32
N LEU A 452 9.67 -6.69 -24.99
CA LEU A 452 8.22 -6.48 -24.92
C LEU A 452 7.68 -6.68 -23.50
N SER A 453 8.19 -7.70 -22.81
CA SER A 453 7.86 -7.96 -21.41
C SER A 453 8.33 -6.82 -20.53
N SER A 454 9.60 -6.42 -20.64
CA SER A 454 10.19 -5.34 -19.84
C SER A 454 9.45 -4.01 -20.05
N TYR A 455 9.11 -3.66 -21.30
CA TYR A 455 8.28 -2.48 -21.59
C TYR A 455 6.93 -2.50 -20.86
N SER A 456 6.33 -3.68 -20.77
CA SER A 456 5.02 -3.87 -20.14
C SER A 456 5.09 -3.84 -18.62
N PHE A 457 6.19 -4.31 -18.03
CA PHE A 457 6.44 -4.20 -16.59
C PHE A 457 6.79 -2.79 -16.12
N VAL A 458 7.33 -1.91 -16.99
CA VAL A 458 7.55 -0.51 -16.62
C VAL A 458 6.19 0.20 -16.41
N PRO A 459 5.97 0.90 -15.27
CA PRO A 459 4.70 1.53 -14.92
C PRO A 459 4.09 2.37 -16.06
N ALA A 460 2.78 2.21 -16.26
CA ALA A 460 2.04 2.92 -17.30
C ALA A 460 1.97 4.45 -17.09
N LYS A 461 2.19 4.92 -15.85
CA LYS A 461 2.31 6.36 -15.52
C LYS A 461 3.50 7.04 -16.20
N LEU A 462 4.50 6.29 -16.65
CA LEU A 462 5.64 6.85 -17.39
C LEU A 462 5.32 6.99 -18.88
N SER A 463 5.89 8.03 -19.51
CA SER A 463 5.71 8.26 -20.95
C SER A 463 6.20 7.07 -21.79
N ARG A 464 5.55 6.82 -22.95
CA ARG A 464 5.89 5.70 -23.84
C ARG A 464 7.38 5.65 -24.20
N ARG A 465 8.01 6.81 -24.37
CA ARG A 465 9.46 6.94 -24.65
C ARG A 465 10.31 6.51 -23.45
N ARG A 466 10.00 6.96 -22.24
CA ARG A 466 10.72 6.56 -21.02
C ARG A 466 10.57 5.08 -20.73
N ARG A 467 9.37 4.52 -20.95
CA ARG A 467 9.11 3.08 -20.82
C ARG A 467 9.95 2.25 -21.78
N ALA A 468 10.02 2.66 -23.05
CA ALA A 468 10.88 2.01 -24.05
C ALA A 468 12.37 2.10 -23.68
N LEU A 469 12.83 3.27 -23.23
CA LEU A 469 14.21 3.46 -22.80
C LEU A 469 14.58 2.57 -21.61
N LEU A 470 13.77 2.59 -20.54
CA LEU A 470 14.02 1.78 -19.34
C LEU A 470 13.96 0.29 -19.65
N GLY A 471 12.97 -0.15 -20.42
CA GLY A 471 12.88 -1.54 -20.87
C GLY A 471 14.11 -1.96 -21.68
N PHE A 472 14.55 -1.14 -22.64
CA PHE A 472 15.74 -1.40 -23.44
C PHE A 472 17.01 -1.48 -22.59
N VAL A 473 17.25 -0.51 -21.71
CA VAL A 473 18.42 -0.48 -20.82
C VAL A 473 18.43 -1.71 -19.90
N HIS A 474 17.28 -2.09 -19.36
CA HIS A 474 17.14 -3.28 -18.52
C HIS A 474 17.49 -4.56 -19.28
N VAL A 475 16.92 -4.77 -20.48
CA VAL A 475 17.24 -5.94 -21.31
C VAL A 475 18.70 -5.95 -21.74
N PHE A 476 19.24 -4.79 -22.13
CA PHE A 476 20.64 -4.68 -22.51
C PHE A 476 21.58 -5.08 -21.37
N ALA A 477 21.29 -4.65 -20.13
CA ALA A 477 22.06 -5.06 -18.96
C ALA A 477 22.00 -6.58 -18.72
N HIS A 478 20.82 -7.18 -18.81
CA HIS A 478 20.66 -8.63 -18.68
C HIS A 478 21.38 -9.40 -19.79
N MET A 479 21.30 -8.91 -21.03
CA MET A 479 21.98 -9.52 -22.17
C MET A 479 23.50 -9.47 -22.03
N VAL A 480 24.07 -8.33 -21.63
CA VAL A 480 25.50 -8.22 -21.33
C VAL A 480 25.91 -9.19 -20.21
N ALA A 481 25.13 -9.27 -19.13
CA ALA A 481 25.40 -10.20 -18.04
C ALA A 481 25.36 -11.67 -18.51
N SER A 482 24.39 -12.05 -19.35
CA SER A 482 24.28 -13.39 -19.91
C SER A 482 25.50 -13.75 -20.78
N PHE A 483 25.96 -12.83 -21.64
CA PHE A 483 27.16 -13.07 -22.43
C PHE A 483 28.43 -13.20 -21.58
N ILE A 484 28.57 -12.37 -20.55
CA ILE A 484 29.69 -12.47 -19.62
C ILE A 484 29.70 -13.85 -18.95
N LEU A 485 28.54 -14.30 -18.44
CA LEU A 485 28.42 -15.60 -17.76
C LEU A 485 28.70 -16.77 -18.72
N MET A 486 28.19 -16.71 -19.95
CA MET A 486 28.47 -17.72 -20.98
C MET A 486 29.98 -17.79 -21.28
N LEU A 487 30.63 -16.65 -21.52
CA LEU A 487 32.07 -16.61 -21.81
C LEU A 487 32.90 -17.10 -20.63
N LEU A 488 32.52 -16.78 -19.39
CA LEU A 488 33.19 -17.28 -18.19
C LEU A 488 33.01 -18.80 -18.02
N LEU A 489 31.83 -19.32 -18.33
CA LEU A 489 31.55 -20.76 -18.31
C LEU A 489 32.42 -21.49 -19.35
N GLU A 490 32.44 -21.02 -20.59
CA GLU A 490 33.28 -21.56 -21.68
C GLU A 490 34.77 -21.51 -21.33
N LEU A 491 35.23 -20.37 -20.78
CA LEU A 491 36.61 -20.23 -20.33
C LEU A 491 36.95 -21.22 -19.21
N GLY A 492 36.03 -21.44 -18.27
CA GLY A 492 36.19 -22.41 -17.19
C GLY A 492 36.27 -23.85 -17.71
N ILE A 493 35.40 -24.22 -18.67
CA ILE A 493 35.41 -25.54 -19.32
C ILE A 493 36.73 -25.75 -20.06
N GLU A 494 37.15 -24.79 -20.89
CA GLU A 494 38.40 -24.85 -21.65
C GLU A 494 39.62 -24.96 -20.73
N MET A 495 39.64 -24.22 -19.61
CA MET A 495 40.70 -24.35 -18.60
C MET A 495 40.71 -25.74 -17.96
N CYS A 496 39.56 -26.32 -17.68
CA CYS A 496 39.49 -27.68 -17.13
C CYS A 496 39.98 -28.74 -18.13
N ILE A 497 39.63 -28.58 -19.42
CA ILE A 497 40.13 -29.45 -20.50
C ILE A 497 41.65 -29.37 -20.61
N ARG A 498 42.22 -28.15 -20.66
CA ARG A 498 43.68 -27.93 -20.76
C ARG A 498 44.47 -28.49 -19.59
N ASN A 499 43.90 -28.46 -18.39
CA ASN A 499 44.53 -29.00 -17.19
C ASN A 499 44.20 -30.49 -16.97
N HIS A 500 43.60 -31.17 -17.96
CA HIS A 500 43.21 -32.58 -17.89
C HIS A 500 42.27 -32.92 -16.71
N LEU A 501 41.48 -31.94 -16.25
CA LEU A 501 40.50 -32.09 -15.17
C LEU A 501 39.12 -32.57 -15.68
N LEU A 502 38.88 -32.44 -16.98
CA LEU A 502 37.71 -33.00 -17.66
C LEU A 502 38.19 -33.94 -18.77
N ALA A 503 37.65 -35.15 -18.79
CA ALA A 503 37.89 -36.09 -19.86
C ALA A 503 37.22 -35.57 -21.14
N THR A 504 38.02 -35.31 -22.18
CA THR A 504 37.50 -35.21 -23.54
C THR A 504 37.12 -36.62 -23.98
N SER A 505 35.84 -36.91 -24.16
CA SER A 505 35.40 -38.14 -24.82
C SER A 505 35.87 -38.09 -26.28
N GLY A 506 37.09 -38.55 -26.52
CA GLY A 506 37.79 -38.46 -27.79
C GLY A 506 39.24 -38.92 -27.65
N ALA A 507 39.41 -40.22 -27.48
CA ALA A 507 40.57 -40.96 -27.98
C ALA A 507 40.03 -42.00 -28.97
#